data_AF-A0AB74C8H5-F1
#
_entry.id   AF-A0AB74C8H5-F1
#
_cell.length_a   1.000
_cell.length_b   1.000
_cell.length_c   1.000
_cell.angle_alpha   90.00
_cell.angle_beta   90.00
_cell.angle_gamma   90.00
#
_symmetry.space_group_name_H-M   'P 1'
#
loop_
_entity.id
_entity.type
_entity.pdbx_description
1 polymer ?
#
loop_
_entity_poly.entity_id
_entity_poly.type
_entity_poly.pdbx_seq_one_letter_code
_entity_poly.pdbx_strand_id
1 'polypeptide(L)'
;MPPSCPHAVFTPDDSLVVGGHFYTSAHLPSTLEGFNLLEQKQGISNESLEDSHYETLAEIFSSYDKVATPEEVKRVWVTCDLFLGSRTKPRPTTSRPTTSRAKFINSLGDFYNRAAESFSQEPE
;
A
#
# COMPACT_ATOMS: atom_id res chain seq x y z
N MET A 1 1.40 1.46 -14.91
CA MET A 1 0.10 0.81 -14.65
C MET A 1 -0.29 1.06 -13.21
N PRO A 2 -1.60 1.09 -12.87
CA PRO A 2 -2.01 1.07 -11.48
C PRO A 2 -1.42 -0.17 -10.78
N PRO A 3 -0.95 -0.05 -9.53
CA PRO A 3 -0.39 -1.18 -8.80
C PRO A 3 -1.39 -2.34 -8.76
N SER A 4 -0.89 -3.58 -8.88
CA SER A 4 -1.68 -4.80 -8.69
C SER A 4 -2.79 -5.06 -9.71
N CYS A 5 -2.81 -4.33 -10.82
CA CYS A 5 -3.77 -4.56 -11.89
C CYS A 5 -3.29 -5.73 -12.77
N PRO A 6 -4.07 -6.83 -12.88
CA PRO A 6 -3.71 -7.97 -13.73
C PRO A 6 -3.56 -7.52 -15.19
N HIS A 7 -2.44 -7.86 -15.81
CA HIS A 7 -2.20 -7.56 -17.21
C HIS A 7 -1.34 -8.64 -17.85
N ALA A 8 -1.55 -8.83 -19.16
CA ALA A 8 -0.72 -9.65 -20.01
C ALA A 8 -0.20 -8.78 -21.15
N VAL A 9 1.09 -8.87 -21.43
CA VAL A 9 1.73 -8.14 -22.53
C VAL A 9 2.24 -9.18 -23.52
N PHE A 10 1.73 -9.10 -24.75
CA PHE A 10 2.28 -9.87 -25.87
C PHE A 10 3.26 -9.00 -26.63
N THR A 11 4.50 -9.46 -26.75
CA THR A 11 5.58 -8.73 -27.42
C THR A 11 5.91 -9.49 -28.71
N PRO A 12 5.35 -9.08 -29.88
CA PRO A 12 5.46 -9.84 -31.13
C PRO A 12 6.85 -9.78 -31.78
N ASP A 13 7.61 -8.73 -31.50
CA ASP A 13 8.93 -8.47 -32.09
C ASP A 13 10.00 -8.30 -30.99
N ASP A 14 11.27 -8.53 -31.32
CA ASP A 14 12.39 -8.32 -30.39
C ASP A 14 12.39 -6.89 -29.85
N SER A 15 12.21 -6.75 -28.53
CA SER A 15 12.02 -5.47 -27.86
C SER A 15 12.92 -5.34 -26.64
N LEU A 16 13.54 -4.17 -26.47
CA LEU A 16 14.20 -3.78 -25.22
C LEU A 16 13.31 -2.78 -24.48
N VAL A 17 12.88 -3.13 -23.27
CA VAL A 17 11.98 -2.31 -22.46
C VAL A 17 12.61 -2.01 -21.11
N VAL A 18 12.51 -0.75 -20.68
CA VAL A 18 12.85 -0.32 -19.32
C VAL A 18 11.55 0.00 -18.59
N GLY A 19 11.36 -0.62 -17.44
CA GLY A 19 10.18 -0.43 -16.59
C GLY A 19 10.59 -0.20 -15.13
N GLY A 20 9.66 0.39 -14.37
CA GLY A 20 9.82 0.60 -12.93
C GLY A 20 8.47 0.87 -12.27
N HIS A 21 8.39 0.56 -10.99
CA HIS A 21 7.23 0.88 -10.15
C HIS A 21 7.46 2.21 -9.44
N PHE A 22 6.44 3.07 -9.41
CA PHE A 22 6.46 4.29 -8.61
C PHE A 22 5.12 4.45 -7.90
N TYR A 23 5.18 4.84 -6.63
CA TYR A 23 4.01 5.07 -5.79
C TYR A 23 3.85 6.57 -5.60
N THR A 24 2.60 7.05 -5.66
CA THR A 24 2.29 8.48 -5.52
C THR A 24 1.21 8.67 -4.46
N SER A 25 1.25 9.81 -3.78
CA SER A 25 0.28 10.17 -2.74
C SER A 25 -1.16 10.18 -3.26
N ALA A 26 -1.38 10.66 -4.49
CA ALA A 26 -2.69 10.75 -5.12
C ALA A 26 -3.36 9.36 -5.32
N HIS A 27 -2.57 8.31 -5.48
CA HIS A 27 -3.06 6.95 -5.74
C HIS A 27 -2.85 6.02 -4.54
N LEU A 28 -2.55 6.57 -3.36
CA LEU A 28 -2.23 5.78 -2.17
C LEU A 28 -3.39 4.85 -1.73
N PRO A 29 -4.68 5.27 -1.74
CA PRO A 29 -5.79 4.35 -1.44
C PRO A 29 -5.84 3.14 -2.38
N SER A 30 -5.85 3.39 -3.69
CA SER A 30 -5.85 2.32 -4.70
C SER A 30 -4.59 1.45 -4.63
N THR A 31 -3.46 2.05 -4.26
CA THR A 31 -2.21 1.31 -4.05
C THR A 31 -2.38 0.34 -2.89
N LEU A 32 -2.91 0.78 -1.74
CA LEU A 32 -3.15 -0.07 -0.57
C LEU A 32 -4.10 -1.23 -0.89
N GLU A 33 -5.20 -0.97 -1.62
CA GLU A 33 -6.14 -2.00 -2.06
C GLU A 33 -5.45 -3.06 -2.92
N GLY A 34 -4.69 -2.61 -3.92
CA GLY A 34 -3.90 -3.48 -4.77
C GLY A 34 -2.86 -4.27 -3.97
N PHE A 35 -2.18 -3.62 -3.03
CA PHE A 35 -1.14 -4.24 -2.23
C PHE A 35 -1.70 -5.35 -1.33
N ASN A 36 -2.86 -5.10 -0.72
CA ASN A 36 -3.59 -6.09 0.07
C ASN A 36 -4.03 -7.28 -0.79
N LEU A 37 -4.46 -7.04 -2.04
CA LEU A 37 -4.81 -8.11 -2.98
C LEU A 37 -3.58 -8.96 -3.32
N LEU A 38 -2.42 -8.35 -3.59
CA LEU A 38 -1.18 -9.07 -3.84
C LEU A 38 -0.73 -9.90 -2.63
N GLU A 39 -0.87 -9.37 -1.40
CA GLU A 39 -0.56 -10.13 -0.19
C GLU A 39 -1.44 -11.38 -0.10
N GLN A 40 -2.74 -11.25 -0.40
CA GLN A 40 -3.70 -12.36 -0.29
C GLN A 40 -3.64 -13.36 -1.45
N LYS A 41 -3.19 -12.93 -2.63
CA LYS A 41 -3.30 -13.68 -3.89
C LYS A 41 -2.01 -13.64 -4.70
N GLN A 42 -0.94 -14.15 -4.09
CA GLN A 42 0.33 -14.38 -4.80
C GLN A 42 0.08 -15.29 -6.01
N GLY A 43 0.46 -14.84 -7.21
CA GLY A 43 0.32 -15.60 -8.46
C GLY A 43 -0.80 -15.16 -9.41
N ILE A 44 -1.64 -14.18 -9.04
CA ILE A 44 -2.58 -13.55 -10.00
C ILE A 44 -1.90 -12.44 -10.80
N SER A 45 -0.92 -11.77 -10.19
CA SER A 45 -0.09 -10.76 -10.84
C SER A 45 1.31 -11.30 -11.07
N ASN A 46 1.94 -10.87 -12.16
CA ASN A 46 3.37 -11.08 -12.39
C ASN A 46 4.23 -10.14 -11.52
N GLU A 47 3.61 -9.17 -10.83
CA GLU A 47 4.28 -8.30 -9.87
C GLU A 47 4.62 -9.09 -8.60
N SER A 48 5.90 -9.08 -8.22
CA SER A 48 6.37 -9.68 -6.99
C SER A 48 6.29 -8.68 -5.84
N LEU A 49 5.92 -9.14 -4.64
CA LEU A 49 6.00 -8.32 -3.44
C LEU A 49 7.44 -8.33 -2.90
N GLU A 50 8.14 -7.22 -3.08
CA GLU A 50 9.49 -7.00 -2.59
C GLU A 50 9.52 -6.13 -1.32
N ASP A 51 10.61 -6.25 -0.56
CA ASP A 51 10.84 -5.45 0.66
C ASP A 51 10.93 -3.95 0.38
N SER A 52 11.49 -3.58 -0.78
CA SER A 52 11.59 -2.21 -1.28
C SER A 52 10.23 -1.51 -1.39
N HIS A 53 9.18 -2.27 -1.74
CA HIS A 53 7.83 -1.74 -1.84
C HIS A 53 7.27 -1.37 -0.46
N TYR A 54 7.47 -2.20 0.55
CA TYR A 54 7.05 -1.91 1.93
C TYR A 54 7.82 -0.71 2.51
N GLU A 55 9.12 -0.60 2.22
CA GLU A 55 9.95 0.53 2.65
C GLU A 55 9.47 1.84 2.04
N THR A 56 9.24 1.85 0.72
CA THR A 56 8.74 3.04 0.00
C THR A 56 7.39 3.48 0.56
N LEU A 57 6.46 2.54 0.79
CA LEU A 57 5.16 2.85 1.36
C LEU A 57 5.28 3.38 2.80
N ALA A 58 6.13 2.77 3.63
CA ALA A 58 6.39 3.24 5.00
C ALA A 58 6.90 4.69 5.01
N GLU A 59 7.79 5.03 4.08
CA GLU A 59 8.30 6.40 3.92
C GLU A 59 7.20 7.37 3.49
N ILE A 60 6.34 6.98 2.54
CA ILE A 60 5.18 7.81 2.14
C ILE A 60 4.26 8.09 3.33
N PHE A 61 3.96 7.09 4.16
CA PHE A 61 3.12 7.26 5.37
C PHE A 61 3.74 8.13 6.45
N SER A 62 5.06 8.31 6.46
CA SER A 62 5.73 9.17 7.46
C SER A 62 5.44 10.66 7.25
N SER A 63 5.03 11.06 6.05
CA SER A 63 4.80 12.47 5.70
C SER A 63 3.48 12.74 4.97
N TYR A 64 2.65 11.72 4.76
CA TYR A 64 1.42 11.84 3.94
C TYR A 64 0.46 12.92 4.44
N ASP A 65 0.21 12.94 5.75
CA ASP A 65 -0.66 13.92 6.43
C ASP A 65 -0.17 15.37 6.32
N LYS A 66 1.10 15.59 5.95
CA LYS A 66 1.68 16.93 5.76
C LYS A 66 1.50 17.48 4.35
N VAL A 67 1.21 16.62 3.38
CA VAL A 67 1.19 16.97 1.94
C VAL A 67 -0.16 16.72 1.27
N ALA A 68 -1.00 15.86 1.85
CA ALA A 68 -2.30 15.49 1.32
C ALA A 68 -3.41 16.42 1.84
N THR A 69 -4.50 16.56 1.09
CA THR A 69 -5.68 17.30 1.56
C THR A 69 -6.42 16.50 2.65
N PRO A 70 -7.23 17.15 3.51
CA PRO A 70 -8.03 16.43 4.50
C PRO A 70 -8.90 15.31 3.92
N GLU A 71 -9.49 15.50 2.74
CA GLU A 71 -10.29 14.47 2.06
C GLU A 71 -9.45 13.28 1.60
N GLU A 72 -8.22 13.54 1.14
CA GLU A 72 -7.25 12.49 0.78
C GLU A 72 -6.82 11.68 2.00
N VAL A 73 -6.53 12.37 3.12
CA VAL A 73 -6.21 11.72 4.40
C VAL A 73 -7.39 10.87 4.88
N LYS A 74 -8.64 11.37 4.82
CA LYS A 74 -9.85 10.59 5.17
C LYS A 74 -9.97 9.32 4.32
N ARG A 75 -9.75 9.42 3.00
CA ARG A 75 -9.80 8.24 2.11
C ARG A 75 -8.75 7.19 2.49
N VAL A 76 -7.50 7.60 2.66
CA VAL A 76 -6.42 6.67 3.04
C VAL A 76 -6.65 6.08 4.43
N TRP A 77 -7.16 6.87 5.37
CA TRP A 77 -7.44 6.44 6.73
C TRP A 77 -8.44 5.28 6.77
N VAL A 78 -9.53 5.35 6.00
CA VAL A 78 -10.49 4.23 5.87
C VAL A 78 -9.82 3.00 5.24
N THR A 79 -8.94 3.18 4.26
CA THR A 79 -8.25 2.06 3.59
C THR A 79 -7.24 1.36 4.50
N CYS A 80 -6.73 2.01 5.55
CA CYS A 80 -5.81 1.40 6.52
C CYS A 80 -6.41 0.17 7.22
N ASP A 81 -7.73 0.08 7.36
CA ASP A 81 -8.43 -1.06 7.98
C ASP A 81 -8.19 -2.38 7.24
N LEU A 82 -7.85 -2.33 5.95
CA LEU A 82 -7.45 -3.52 5.19
C LEU A 82 -6.26 -4.24 5.83
N PHE A 83 -5.35 -3.49 6.44
CA PHE A 83 -4.12 -3.99 7.07
C PHE A 83 -4.23 -4.04 8.60
N LEU A 84 -4.94 -3.11 9.23
CA LEU A 84 -5.06 -3.03 10.69
C LEU A 84 -6.22 -3.86 11.26
N GLY A 85 -7.33 -3.98 10.52
CA GLY A 85 -8.53 -4.71 10.94
C GLY A 85 -8.42 -6.24 10.86
N SER A 86 -7.34 -6.76 10.27
CA SER A 86 -7.16 -8.18 9.97
C SER A 86 -6.33 -8.96 11.00
N ARG A 87 -6.50 -8.70 12.31
CA ARG A 87 -5.91 -9.54 13.38
C ARG A 87 -6.38 -11.01 13.34
N THR A 88 -7.44 -11.34 12.58
CA THR A 88 -8.09 -12.66 12.57
C THR A 88 -7.99 -13.43 11.25
N LYS A 89 -7.45 -12.87 10.17
CA LYS A 89 -7.29 -13.65 8.92
C LYS A 89 -5.97 -14.43 8.94
N PRO A 90 -5.99 -15.75 8.67
CA PRO A 90 -4.76 -16.52 8.56
C PRO A 90 -3.92 -15.95 7.42
N ARG A 91 -2.75 -15.48 7.82
CA ARG A 91 -1.65 -15.02 6.98
C ARG A 91 -1.39 -16.02 5.84
N PRO A 92 -1.15 -15.59 4.59
CA PRO A 92 -0.61 -16.48 3.58
C PRO A 92 0.73 -17.04 4.09
N THR A 93 0.73 -18.34 4.37
CA THR A 93 1.84 -19.11 4.90
C THR A 93 2.87 -19.35 3.80
N THR A 94 3.82 -18.44 3.61
CA THR A 94 5.10 -18.78 2.94
C THR A 94 6.29 -17.84 3.21
N SER A 95 6.14 -16.69 3.89
CA SER A 95 7.32 -15.90 4.29
C SER A 95 7.18 -15.29 5.69
N ARG A 96 8.26 -15.43 6.47
CA ARG A 96 8.49 -14.73 7.74
C ARG A 96 8.27 -13.22 7.50
N PRO A 97 7.67 -12.44 8.42
CA PRO A 97 7.57 -10.99 8.23
C PRO A 97 8.98 -10.48 8.03
N THR A 98 9.23 -9.91 6.87
CA THR A 98 10.44 -9.16 6.63
C THR A 98 10.41 -7.91 7.51
N THR A 99 11.59 -7.45 7.91
CA THR A 99 11.74 -6.22 8.70
C THR A 99 10.99 -5.05 8.05
N SER A 100 10.99 -5.02 6.71
CA SER A 100 10.36 -4.02 5.87
C SER A 100 8.83 -4.04 5.99
N ARG A 101 8.18 -5.21 5.97
CA ARG A 101 6.72 -5.31 6.20
C ARG A 101 6.33 -4.87 7.61
N ALA A 102 7.12 -5.22 8.62
CA ALA A 102 6.84 -4.79 10.00
C ALA A 102 6.96 -3.26 10.13
N LYS A 103 7.98 -2.66 9.52
CA LYS A 103 8.14 -1.20 9.41
C LYS A 103 6.92 -0.55 8.75
N PHE A 104 6.45 -1.11 7.64
CA PHE A 104 5.23 -0.65 6.96
C PHE A 104 3.99 -0.67 7.87
N ILE A 105 3.72 -1.79 8.55
CA ILE A 105 2.57 -1.89 9.47
C ILE A 105 2.66 -0.88 10.60
N ASN A 106 3.85 -0.65 11.16
CA ASN A 106 4.05 0.36 12.20
C ASN A 106 3.78 1.78 11.65
N SER A 107 4.37 2.15 10.51
CA SER A 107 4.14 3.46 9.89
C SER A 107 2.67 3.69 9.52
N LEU A 108 1.97 2.64 9.08
CA LEU A 108 0.54 2.69 8.77
C LEU A 108 -0.30 2.87 10.05
N GLY A 109 0.08 2.22 11.16
CA GLY A 109 -0.54 2.43 12.47
C GLY A 109 -0.29 3.84 13.03
N ASP A 110 0.92 4.37 12.89
CA ASP A 110 1.26 5.73 13.31
C ASP A 110 0.45 6.76 12.50
N PHE A 111 0.32 6.56 11.19
CA PHE A 111 -0.53 7.40 10.34
C PHE A 111 -2.00 7.34 10.77
N TYR A 112 -2.53 6.14 11.03
CA TYR A 112 -3.91 5.95 11.48
C TYR A 112 -4.21 6.75 12.76
N ASN A 113 -3.31 6.71 13.74
CA ASN A 113 -3.47 7.47 14.98
C ASN A 113 -3.43 8.99 14.75
N ARG A 114 -2.50 9.48 13.94
CA ARG A 114 -2.43 10.92 13.60
C ARG A 114 -3.68 11.41 12.86
N ALA A 115 -4.20 10.62 11.94
CA ALA A 115 -5.44 10.91 11.23
C ALA A 115 -6.64 10.94 12.20
N ALA A 116 -6.73 9.96 13.10
CA ALA A 116 -7.79 9.90 14.11
C ALA A 116 -7.76 11.13 15.04
N GLU A 117 -6.59 11.55 15.51
CA GLU A 117 -6.42 12.76 16.32
C GLU A 117 -6.85 14.02 15.56
N SER A 118 -6.45 14.14 14.29
CA SER A 118 -6.75 15.31 13.45
C SER A 118 -8.24 15.50 13.19
N PHE A 119 -8.99 14.40 12.99
CA PHE A 119 -10.43 14.45 12.73
C PHE A 119 -11.31 14.38 13.97
N SER A 120 -10.76 14.01 15.13
CA SER A 120 -11.48 14.09 16.43
C SER A 120 -11.72 15.53 16.89
N GLN A 121 -11.07 16.52 16.26
CA GLN A 121 -11.22 17.93 16.58
C GLN A 121 -12.12 18.70 15.59
N GLU A 122 -12.71 18.06 14.59
CA GLU A 122 -13.69 18.71 13.69
C GLU A 122 -15.06 18.84 14.42
N PRO A 123 -15.66 20.04 14.51
CA PRO A 123 -17.01 20.20 15.03
C PRO A 123 -18.02 19.56 14.05
N GLU A 124 -19.03 18.87 14.60
CA GLU A 124 -20.15 18.25 13.86
C GLU A 124 -20.92 19.23 12.96
#